data_AF-A0A6N7Q2J8-F1
#
_entry.id   AF-A0A6N7Q2J8-F1
#
_cell.length_a   1.000
_cell.length_b   1.000
_cell.length_c   1.000
_cell.angle_alpha   90.00
_cell.angle_beta   90.00
_cell.angle_gamma   90.00
#
_symmetry.space_group_name_H-M   'P 1'
#
loop_
_entity.id
_entity.type
_entity.pdbx_description
1 polymer ?
#
loop_
_entity_poly.entity_id
_entity_poly.type
_entity_poly.pdbx_seq_one_letter_code
_entity_poly.pdbx_strand_id
1 'polypeptide(L)'
;MISGASRPSVSKNLAHRFPLRWFARVTAVKPSFHPDELAEERWEREFDSWLLPFLHEFGYPSQQKWAPIYMRGLLGPGDRKSIEPMAARVCPGETQQLHHFLSTSRWDTAGHERVLLEKAGALVGGKDAHLVIDDTAIPK
;
A
#
# COMPACT_ATOMS: atom_id res chain seq x y z
N MET A 1 -34.05 -16.03 27.42
CA MET A 1 -34.28 -15.21 26.21
C MET A 1 -33.63 -13.86 26.43
N ILE A 2 -32.44 -13.63 25.87
CA ILE A 2 -31.76 -12.34 25.91
C ILE A 2 -31.54 -11.91 24.46
N SER A 3 -32.22 -10.82 24.11
CA SER A 3 -32.33 -10.26 22.78
C SER A 3 -31.11 -9.39 22.45
N GLY A 4 -30.49 -9.68 21.30
CA GLY A 4 -29.86 -8.75 20.37
C GLY A 4 -28.86 -7.71 20.88
N ALA A 5 -27.57 -8.06 20.93
CA ALA A 5 -26.50 -7.07 20.89
C ALA A 5 -26.33 -6.55 19.45
N SER A 6 -26.62 -5.27 19.25
CA SER A 6 -26.47 -4.54 17.99
C SER A 6 -24.99 -4.39 17.62
N ARG A 7 -24.60 -4.87 16.43
CA ARG A 7 -23.26 -4.65 15.85
C ARG A 7 -23.16 -3.19 15.38
N PRO A 8 -22.07 -2.45 15.67
CA PRO A 8 -21.88 -1.15 15.06
C PRO A 8 -21.52 -1.33 13.57
N SER A 9 -22.39 -0.78 12.73
CA SER A 9 -22.23 -0.62 11.28
C SER A 9 -21.05 0.31 10.99
N VAL A 10 -19.89 -0.25 10.64
CA VAL A 10 -18.78 0.50 10.05
C VAL A 10 -18.97 0.51 8.54
N SER A 11 -19.71 1.50 8.05
CA SER A 11 -19.60 1.95 6.66
C SER A 11 -20.41 3.22 6.47
N LYS A 12 -19.69 4.32 6.26
CA LYS A 12 -19.88 5.29 5.16
C LYS A 12 -18.88 6.43 5.37
N ASN A 13 -18.20 6.79 4.28
CA ASN A 13 -17.27 7.92 4.14
C ASN A 13 -15.81 7.72 4.61
N LEU A 14 -15.05 6.95 3.82
CA LEU A 14 -13.58 7.09 3.75
C LEU A 14 -13.07 7.47 2.35
N ALA A 15 -13.96 7.85 1.44
CA ALA A 15 -13.62 8.25 0.07
C ALA A 15 -13.08 9.70 -0.06
N HIS A 16 -12.90 10.43 1.04
CA HIS A 16 -12.51 11.85 1.02
C HIS A 16 -11.20 12.19 1.73
N ARG A 17 -10.43 11.20 2.21
CA ARG A 17 -9.26 11.52 3.05
C ARG A 17 -7.91 11.59 2.33
N PHE A 18 -7.80 11.19 1.07
CA PHE A 18 -6.58 11.41 0.27
C PHE A 18 -6.90 11.52 -1.23
N PRO A 19 -7.04 12.74 -1.77
CA PRO A 19 -7.19 12.91 -3.22
C PRO A 19 -5.86 12.67 -3.94
N LEU A 20 -5.94 11.96 -5.07
CA LEU A 20 -4.92 11.70 -6.09
C LEU A 20 -4.36 12.97 -6.78
N ARG A 21 -4.22 14.08 -6.05
CA ARG A 21 -3.73 15.38 -6.56
C ARG A 21 -2.59 15.95 -5.74
N TRP A 22 -2.05 15.20 -4.78
CA TRP A 22 -1.01 15.67 -3.86
C TRP A 22 0.37 15.93 -4.50
N PHE A 23 0.54 15.71 -5.81
CA PHE A 23 1.78 16.00 -6.54
C PHE A 23 1.63 16.93 -7.76
N ALA A 24 0.46 17.50 -8.02
CA ALA A 24 0.29 18.37 -9.19
C ALA A 24 0.69 19.83 -8.89
N ARG A 25 2.00 20.14 -8.91
CA ARG A 25 2.48 21.46 -9.37
C ARG A 25 3.95 21.47 -9.80
N VAL A 26 4.22 21.06 -11.04
CA VAL A 26 5.22 21.72 -11.89
C VAL A 26 4.61 21.92 -13.28
N THR A 27 4.47 23.20 -13.65
CA THR A 27 4.11 23.80 -14.95
C THR A 27 2.77 23.43 -15.59
N ALA A 28 1.93 24.45 -15.78
CA ALA A 28 0.70 24.39 -16.54
C ALA A 28 0.99 24.18 -18.03
N VAL A 29 0.72 22.97 -18.52
CA VAL A 29 0.51 22.65 -19.94
C VAL A 29 -0.83 21.93 -20.02
N LYS A 30 -1.66 22.32 -20.99
CA LYS A 30 -2.96 21.72 -21.27
C LYS A 30 -2.70 20.28 -21.76
N PRO A 31 -3.06 19.20 -21.02
CA PRO A 31 -2.58 17.88 -21.37
C PRO A 31 -3.36 17.35 -22.57
N SER A 32 -2.61 16.93 -23.58
CA SER A 32 -3.06 16.01 -24.62
C SER A 32 -2.55 14.64 -24.19
N PHE A 33 -3.43 13.77 -23.71
CA PHE A 33 -3.03 12.52 -23.07
C PHE A 33 -2.56 11.48 -24.10
N HIS A 34 -1.40 10.86 -23.83
CA HIS A 34 -0.94 9.67 -24.56
C HIS A 34 -1.60 8.41 -23.98
N PRO A 35 -1.93 7.37 -24.77
CA PRO A 35 -2.54 6.13 -24.27
C PRO A 35 -1.76 5.45 -23.12
N ASP A 36 -0.43 5.56 -23.14
CA ASP A 36 0.45 4.99 -22.10
C ASP A 36 0.33 5.74 -20.76
N GLU A 37 0.12 7.06 -20.77
CA GLU A 37 -0.14 7.84 -19.54
C GLU A 37 -1.49 7.44 -18.92
N LEU A 38 -2.51 7.14 -19.74
CA LEU A 38 -3.79 6.63 -19.25
C LEU A 38 -3.67 5.20 -18.67
N ALA A 39 -2.76 4.39 -19.22
CA ALA A 39 -2.44 3.07 -18.70
C ALA A 39 -1.69 3.17 -17.36
N GLU A 40 -0.72 4.09 -17.25
CA GLU A 40 -0.04 4.41 -16.00
C GLU A 40 -1.04 4.89 -14.94
N GLU A 41 -1.91 5.83 -15.27
CA GLU A 41 -2.95 6.30 -14.34
C GLU A 41 -3.93 5.19 -13.93
N ARG A 42 -4.23 4.24 -14.84
CA ARG A 42 -5.08 3.08 -14.52
C ARG A 42 -4.38 2.16 -13.53
N TRP A 43 -3.11 1.83 -13.77
CA TRP A 43 -2.32 0.96 -12.90
C TRP A 43 -2.23 1.58 -11.49
N GLU A 44 -1.96 2.88 -11.38
CA GLU A 44 -1.83 3.54 -10.08
C GLU A 44 -3.14 3.48 -9.26
N ARG A 45 -4.28 3.68 -9.93
CA ARG A 45 -5.60 3.53 -9.29
C ARG A 45 -5.88 2.10 -8.85
N GLU A 46 -5.55 1.12 -9.69
CA GLU A 46 -5.72 -0.30 -9.37
C GLU A 46 -4.80 -0.71 -8.22
N PHE A 47 -3.56 -0.20 -8.20
CA PHE A 47 -2.59 -0.41 -7.12
C PHE A 47 -3.06 0.19 -5.81
N ASP A 48 -3.54 1.44 -5.81
CA ASP A 48 -4.09 2.08 -4.61
C ASP A 48 -5.32 1.33 -4.09
N SER A 49 -6.23 0.93 -4.99
CA SER A 49 -7.39 0.11 -4.60
C SER A 49 -6.97 -1.25 -4.04
N TRP A 50 -5.92 -1.85 -4.59
CA TRP A 50 -5.41 -3.13 -4.13
C TRP A 50 -4.74 -3.02 -2.76
N LEU A 51 -3.99 -1.94 -2.51
CA LEU A 51 -3.30 -1.65 -1.26
C LEU A 51 -4.24 -1.27 -0.11
N LEU A 52 -5.38 -0.65 -0.42
CA LEU A 52 -6.26 -0.04 0.57
C LEU A 52 -6.59 -0.96 1.77
N PRO A 53 -6.94 -2.25 1.61
CA PRO A 53 -7.21 -3.14 2.74
C PRO A 53 -6.00 -3.32 3.68
N PHE A 54 -4.78 -3.31 3.15
CA PHE A 54 -3.57 -3.36 3.98
C PHE A 54 -3.36 -2.05 4.75
N LEU A 55 -3.66 -0.92 4.11
CA LEU A 55 -3.53 0.39 4.77
C LEU A 55 -4.46 0.52 5.98
N HIS A 56 -5.63 -0.14 5.95
CA HIS A 56 -6.56 -0.16 7.07
C HIS A 56 -6.05 -0.92 8.30
N GLU A 57 -5.08 -1.83 8.14
CA GLU A 57 -4.50 -2.61 9.24
C GLU A 57 -3.41 -1.82 10.00
N PHE A 58 -2.97 -0.66 9.47
CA PHE A 58 -2.10 0.23 10.23
C PHE A 58 -2.87 0.99 11.31
N GLY A 59 -2.39 0.86 12.56
CA GLY A 59 -2.98 1.51 13.73
C GLY A 59 -2.73 3.02 13.82
N TYR A 60 -1.79 3.58 13.05
CA TYR A 60 -1.42 4.99 13.11
C TYR A 60 -1.58 5.72 11.77
N PRO A 61 -2.14 6.94 11.74
CA PRO A 61 -2.26 7.73 10.51
C PRO A 61 -0.94 7.99 9.78
N SER A 62 0.17 8.11 10.52
CA SER A 62 1.50 8.28 9.93
C SER A 62 1.92 7.05 9.11
N GLN A 63 1.61 5.85 9.58
CA GLN A 63 1.90 4.61 8.85
C GLN A 63 1.06 4.51 7.58
N GLN A 64 -0.23 4.87 7.66
CA GLN A 64 -1.12 4.93 6.49
C GLN A 64 -0.63 5.94 5.44
N LYS A 65 0.02 7.04 5.86
CA LYS A 65 0.68 8.00 4.97
C LYS A 65 1.93 7.40 4.31
N TRP A 66 2.80 6.77 5.10
CA TRP A 66 4.14 6.40 4.65
C TRP A 66 4.23 5.06 3.93
N ALA A 67 3.36 4.10 4.26
CA ALA A 67 3.30 2.80 3.60
C ALA A 67 3.11 2.88 2.07
N PRO A 68 2.14 3.64 1.52
CA PRO A 68 1.96 3.71 0.07
C PRO A 68 3.13 4.44 -0.63
N ILE A 69 3.88 5.30 0.06
CA ILE A 69 5.09 5.96 -0.46
C ILE A 69 6.22 4.93 -0.56
N TYR A 70 6.44 4.16 0.52
CA TYR A 70 7.42 3.08 0.53
C TYR A 70 7.14 2.04 -0.56
N MET A 71 5.89 1.58 -0.68
CA MET A 71 5.51 0.54 -1.64
C MET A 71 5.75 0.99 -3.09
N ARG A 72 5.43 2.26 -3.42
CA ARG A 72 5.78 2.84 -4.73
C ARG A 72 7.28 2.93 -4.95
N GLY A 73 8.05 3.29 -3.92
CA GLY A 73 9.50 3.35 -4.02
C GLY A 73 10.16 1.97 -4.20
N LEU A 74 9.58 0.94 -3.60
CA LEU A 74 10.06 -0.44 -3.64
C LEU A 74 9.75 -1.14 -4.97
N LEU A 75 8.54 -0.93 -5.49
CA LEU A 75 8.04 -1.56 -6.72
C LEU A 75 8.30 -0.71 -7.96
N GLY A 76 8.53 0.59 -7.79
CA GLY A 76 8.83 1.52 -8.87
C GLY A 76 10.23 1.32 -9.46
N PRO A 77 10.49 1.92 -10.63
CA PRO A 77 11.76 1.79 -11.32
C PRO A 77 12.93 2.35 -10.47
N GLY A 78 14.04 1.61 -10.44
CA GLY A 78 15.28 2.06 -9.81
C GLY A 78 16.30 0.94 -9.57
N ASP A 79 17.58 1.27 -9.74
CA ASP A 79 18.69 0.30 -9.66
C ASP A 79 18.96 -0.21 -8.24
N ARG A 80 18.53 0.54 -7.21
CA ARG A 80 18.76 0.21 -5.81
C ARG A 80 17.48 0.31 -4.98
N LYS A 81 17.22 -0.75 -4.21
CA LYS A 81 16.09 -0.89 -3.27
C LYS A 81 16.41 -0.43 -1.84
N SER A 82 17.53 0.26 -1.61
CA SER A 82 17.83 0.84 -0.30
C SER A 82 17.03 2.13 -0.05
N ILE A 83 16.87 2.49 1.22
CA ILE A 83 16.01 3.60 1.66
C ILE A 83 16.44 4.95 1.06
N GLU A 84 17.73 5.27 1.06
CA GLU A 84 18.22 6.56 0.57
C GLU A 84 17.94 6.83 -0.92
N PRO A 85 18.35 5.97 -1.87
CA PRO A 85 18.04 6.19 -3.28
C PRO A 85 16.54 6.08 -3.56
N MET A 86 15.81 5.27 -2.81
CA MET A 86 14.35 5.22 -2.90
C MET A 86 13.72 6.54 -2.47
N ALA A 87 14.08 7.05 -1.29
CA ALA A 87 13.57 8.29 -0.73
C ALA A 87 13.89 9.50 -1.62
N ALA A 88 15.09 9.55 -2.21
CA ALA A 88 15.46 10.58 -3.15
C ALA A 88 14.51 10.66 -4.37
N ARG A 89 13.90 9.54 -4.75
CA ARG A 89 12.90 9.47 -5.84
C ARG A 89 11.49 9.78 -5.37
N VAL A 90 11.02 9.14 -4.28
CA VAL A 90 9.60 9.15 -3.91
C VAL A 90 9.21 10.16 -2.82
N CYS A 91 10.19 10.66 -2.06
CA CYS A 91 9.96 11.65 -1.00
C CYS A 91 11.21 12.51 -0.73
N PRO A 92 11.70 13.28 -1.72
CA PRO A 92 12.91 14.07 -1.57
C PRO A 92 12.78 15.06 -0.41
N GLY A 93 13.80 15.12 0.44
CA GLY A 93 13.81 15.93 1.66
C GLY A 93 13.15 15.28 2.89
N GLU A 94 12.45 14.16 2.73
CA GLU A 94 11.77 13.46 3.83
C GLU A 94 12.35 12.05 4.10
N THR A 95 13.61 11.77 3.70
CA THR A 95 14.28 10.47 3.89
C THR A 95 14.21 9.95 5.32
N GLN A 96 14.38 10.83 6.32
CA GLN A 96 14.33 10.45 7.72
C GLN A 96 12.95 9.93 8.15
N GLN A 97 11.88 10.45 7.56
CA GLN A 97 10.53 10.01 7.86
C GLN A 97 10.23 8.64 7.24
N LEU A 98 10.69 8.42 6.00
CA LEU A 98 10.59 7.10 5.37
C LEU A 98 11.43 6.06 6.12
N HIS A 99 12.63 6.45 6.57
CA HIS A 99 13.48 5.59 7.40
C HIS A 99 12.81 5.27 8.74
N HIS A 100 12.22 6.26 9.42
CA HIS A 100 11.50 6.06 10.67
C HIS A 100 10.29 5.12 10.50
N PHE A 101 9.57 5.23 9.38
CA PHE A 101 8.46 4.33 9.06
C PHE A 101 8.91 2.86 8.98
N LEU A 102 10.05 2.58 8.35
CA LEU A 102 10.55 1.22 8.14
C LEU A 102 11.29 0.65 9.35
N SER A 103 12.15 1.45 9.97
CA SER A 103 13.14 0.96 10.94
C SER A 103 12.70 1.14 12.40
N THR A 104 11.70 1.97 12.67
CA THR A 104 11.37 2.39 14.05
C THR A 104 9.88 2.26 14.39
N SER A 105 9.00 2.39 13.41
CA SER A 105 7.55 2.27 13.66
C SER A 105 7.18 0.83 14.03
N ARG A 106 6.33 0.65 15.04
CA ARG A 106 5.82 -0.68 15.41
C ARG A 106 4.81 -1.17 14.39
N TRP A 107 5.04 -2.34 13.80
CA TRP A 107 4.10 -2.98 12.90
C TRP A 107 3.49 -4.20 13.60
N ASP A 108 2.18 -4.17 13.85
CA ASP A 108 1.42 -5.38 14.13
C ASP A 108 1.08 -6.03 12.79
N THR A 109 1.67 -7.19 12.51
CA THR A 109 1.56 -7.84 11.20
C THR A 109 0.34 -8.74 11.10
N ALA A 110 -0.32 -9.10 12.21
CA ALA A 110 -1.41 -10.09 12.19
C ALA A 110 -2.56 -9.68 11.27
N GLY A 111 -2.95 -8.40 11.31
CA GLY A 111 -3.97 -7.85 10.41
C GLY A 111 -3.55 -7.91 8.93
N HIS A 112 -2.31 -7.52 8.65
CA HIS A 112 -1.72 -7.54 7.31
C HIS A 112 -1.61 -8.96 6.75
N GLU A 113 -1.20 -9.93 7.57
CA GLU A 113 -1.10 -11.35 7.22
C GLU A 113 -2.47 -11.93 6.89
N ARG A 114 -3.52 -11.60 7.66
CA ARG A 114 -4.88 -12.00 7.36
C ARG A 114 -5.33 -11.47 5.99
N VAL A 115 -5.13 -10.18 5.72
CA VAL A 115 -5.48 -9.57 4.42
C VAL A 115 -4.69 -10.23 3.27
N LEU A 116 -3.42 -10.54 3.49
CA LEU A 116 -2.58 -11.23 2.51
C LEU A 116 -3.13 -12.63 2.19
N LEU A 117 -3.46 -13.42 3.21
CA LEU A 117 -4.01 -14.77 3.06
C LEU A 117 -5.37 -14.74 2.35
N GLU A 118 -6.26 -13.82 2.70
CA GLU A 118 -7.55 -13.63 2.03
C GLU A 118 -7.37 -13.34 0.53
N LYS A 119 -6.46 -12.40 0.19
CA LYS A 119 -6.16 -12.05 -1.21
C LYS A 119 -5.50 -13.20 -1.97
N ALA A 120 -4.54 -13.90 -1.36
CA ALA A 120 -3.89 -15.07 -1.97
C ALA A 120 -4.90 -16.20 -2.21
N GLY A 121 -5.76 -16.49 -1.23
CA GLY A 121 -6.82 -17.47 -1.37
C GLY A 121 -7.79 -17.15 -2.51
N ALA A 122 -8.14 -15.88 -2.70
CA ALA A 122 -8.99 -15.44 -3.80
C ALA A 122 -8.32 -15.55 -5.18
N LEU A 123 -6.99 -15.40 -5.26
CA LEU A 123 -6.24 -15.40 -6.52
C LEU A 123 -5.80 -16.80 -6.96
N VAL A 124 -5.33 -17.62 -6.03
CA VAL A 124 -4.67 -18.90 -6.31
C VAL A 124 -5.18 -20.08 -5.48
N GLY A 125 -6.17 -19.85 -4.60
CA GLY A 125 -6.79 -20.89 -3.81
C GLY A 125 -7.84 -21.70 -4.59
N GLY A 126 -8.33 -22.77 -3.98
CA GLY A 126 -9.37 -23.62 -4.56
C GLY A 126 -9.12 -25.11 -4.31
N LYS A 127 -10.08 -25.94 -4.72
CA LYS A 127 -10.01 -27.40 -4.55
C LYS A 127 -8.83 -28.04 -5.29
N ASP A 128 -8.38 -27.41 -6.37
CA ASP A 128 -7.30 -27.89 -7.23
C ASP A 128 -5.98 -27.11 -6.96
N ALA A 129 -5.93 -26.31 -5.90
CA ALA A 129 -4.73 -25.56 -5.54
C ALA A 129 -3.67 -26.46 -4.88
N HIS A 130 -2.41 -26.16 -5.13
CA HIS A 130 -1.28 -26.86 -4.52
C HIS A 130 -0.57 -25.96 -3.51
N LEU A 131 -0.38 -26.44 -2.28
CA LEU A 131 0.42 -25.76 -1.26
C LEU A 131 1.87 -26.24 -1.36
N VAL A 132 2.77 -25.31 -1.67
CA VAL A 132 4.22 -25.55 -1.66
C VAL A 132 4.81 -24.85 -0.44
N ILE A 133 5.52 -25.61 0.39
CA ILE A 133 6.24 -25.09 1.56
C ILE A 133 7.73 -25.29 1.28
N ASP A 134 8.47 -24.20 1.29
CA ASP A 134 9.92 -24.18 1.19
C ASP A 134 10.52 -23.50 2.43
N ASP A 135 11.63 -24.02 2.93
CA ASP A 135 12.31 -23.47 4.11
C ASP A 135 13.26 -22.35 3.69
N THR A 136 12.71 -21.16 3.46
CA THR A 136 13.50 -19.96 3.19
C THR A 136 13.97 -19.33 4.51
N ALA A 137 15.22 -19.60 4.88
CA ALA A 137 15.85 -18.95 6.02
C ALA A 137 16.39 -17.55 5.65
N ILE A 138 16.13 -16.54 6.49
CA ILE A 138 16.85 -15.26 6.43
C ILE A 138 18.21 -15.48 7.12
N PRO A 139 19.35 -15.34 6.41
CA PRO A 139 20.66 -15.47 7.04
C PRO A 139 20.83 -14.44 8.15
N LYS A 140 21.51 -14.85 9.24
CA LYS A 140 21.85 -13.94 10.35
C LYS A 140 22.90 -12.90 9.95
#